data_AF-A0A0N8K665-F1
#
_entry.id   AF-A0A0N8K665-F1
#
_cell.length_a   1.000
_cell.length_b   1.000
_cell.length_c   1.000
_cell.angle_alpha   90.00
_cell.angle_beta   90.00
_cell.angle_gamma   90.00
#
_symmetry.space_group_name_H-M   'P 1'
#
loop_
_entity.id
_entity.type
_entity.pdbx_description
1 polymer ?
#
loop_
_entity_poly.entity_id
_entity_poly.type
_entity_poly.pdbx_seq_one_letter_code
_entity_poly.pdbx_strand_id
1 'polypeptide(L)'
;MVFQSYALYPHMSVRQNLSFGLENINTPRAQIAAKVTEVATMLQIDKLLDRRPKDLSGGQRQRVAIGRAVVREPRVFLFDEPLSNLDAELRVDMRGEIAALHKRLGNTMIYVTHDQVEAMTMADKIAVLRDGVLEQFGAPLDLYNRPRNIFVAGFIGSPKMNFITGRVAGADRRVMELETGERIDLPGTGFAQRPGEAVTLGIRPNDLRPAGAGAITMAVRSVEQLGGESYVYGQLENDTPVTLHNPGQTSVRPGEVIAVDAVPGQLHLFDSETGQSLREETTR
;
A
#
# COMPACT_ATOMS: atom_id res chain seq x y z
N MET A 1 -9.21 -13.27 16.19
CA MET A 1 -8.11 -13.15 15.21
C MET A 1 -8.46 -14.00 14.01
N VAL A 2 -8.25 -13.46 12.80
CA VAL A 2 -8.34 -14.17 11.53
C VAL A 2 -6.92 -14.33 11.01
N PHE A 3 -6.50 -15.58 10.78
CA PHE A 3 -5.13 -15.93 10.41
C PHE A 3 -4.96 -16.01 8.89
N GLN A 4 -3.74 -15.75 8.42
CA GLN A 4 -3.33 -15.86 7.02
C GLN A 4 -3.70 -17.22 6.39
N SER A 5 -3.49 -18.32 7.12
CA SER A 5 -3.76 -19.69 6.67
C SER A 5 -5.18 -20.19 6.98
N TYR A 6 -6.12 -19.28 7.32
CA TYR A 6 -7.50 -19.54 7.76
C TYR A 6 -7.63 -20.22 9.13
N ALA A 7 -6.68 -21.09 9.48
CA ALA A 7 -6.61 -21.87 10.72
C ALA A 7 -7.91 -22.63 11.06
N LEU A 8 -8.65 -23.10 10.05
CA LEU A 8 -9.88 -23.87 10.22
C LEU A 8 -9.60 -25.27 10.73
N TYR A 9 -10.47 -25.82 11.57
CA TYR A 9 -10.37 -27.21 12.01
C TYR A 9 -10.83 -28.14 10.86
N PRO A 10 -9.93 -28.94 10.24
CA PRO A 10 -10.22 -29.67 9.01
C PRO A 10 -11.20 -30.84 9.22
N HIS A 11 -11.29 -31.34 10.44
CA HIS A 11 -12.17 -32.44 10.83
C HIS A 11 -13.58 -31.97 11.23
N MET A 12 -13.79 -30.66 11.37
CA MET A 12 -15.06 -30.04 11.74
C MET A 12 -15.78 -29.49 10.51
N SER A 13 -17.11 -29.52 10.49
CA SER A 13 -17.90 -28.79 9.48
C SER A 13 -17.78 -27.27 9.66
N VAL A 14 -18.30 -26.49 8.72
CA VAL A 14 -18.39 -25.03 8.83
C VAL A 14 -19.17 -24.63 10.08
N ARG A 15 -20.33 -25.26 10.33
CA ARG A 15 -21.14 -25.04 11.52
C ARG A 15 -20.35 -25.26 12.81
N GLN A 16 -19.63 -26.38 12.88
CA GLN A 16 -18.79 -26.72 14.04
C GLN A 16 -17.62 -25.76 14.20
N ASN A 17 -17.00 -25.33 13.11
CA ASN A 17 -15.95 -24.32 13.14
C ASN A 17 -16.45 -23.00 13.77
N LEU A 18 -17.65 -22.57 13.41
CA LEU A 18 -18.30 -21.37 13.96
C LEU A 18 -18.73 -21.56 15.43
N SER A 19 -19.29 -22.71 15.79
CA SER A 19 -19.83 -22.94 17.14
C SER A 19 -18.74 -23.20 18.20
N PHE A 20 -17.62 -23.82 17.82
CA PHE A 20 -16.59 -24.32 18.75
C PHE A 20 -16.14 -23.29 19.79
N GLY A 21 -15.94 -22.03 19.38
CA GLY A 21 -15.52 -20.98 20.30
C GLY A 21 -16.55 -20.64 21.38
N LEU A 22 -17.84 -20.69 21.02
CA LEU A 22 -18.95 -20.42 21.92
C LEU A 22 -19.24 -21.60 22.85
N GLU A 23 -19.05 -22.83 22.36
CA GLU A 23 -19.16 -24.07 23.14
C GLU A 23 -18.13 -24.08 24.27
N ASN A 24 -16.87 -23.72 23.99
CA ASN A 24 -15.80 -23.69 24.98
C ASN A 24 -16.02 -22.69 26.13
N ILE A 25 -16.79 -21.62 25.88
CA ILE A 25 -17.18 -20.65 26.92
C ILE A 25 -18.56 -20.95 27.52
N ASN A 26 -19.10 -22.16 27.29
CA ASN A 26 -20.37 -22.66 27.81
C ASN A 26 -21.59 -21.79 27.41
N THR A 27 -21.59 -21.24 26.19
CA THR A 27 -22.75 -20.49 25.68
C THR A 27 -23.95 -21.43 25.51
N PRO A 28 -25.18 -21.05 25.92
CA PRO A 28 -26.36 -21.90 25.74
C PRO A 28 -26.59 -22.30 24.28
N ARG A 29 -26.91 -23.58 24.04
CA ARG A 29 -27.04 -24.16 22.69
C ARG A 29 -27.99 -23.39 21.76
N ALA A 30 -29.09 -22.87 22.30
CA ALA A 30 -30.04 -22.06 21.53
C ALA A 30 -29.42 -20.73 21.04
N GLN A 31 -28.60 -20.09 21.88
CA GLN A 31 -27.89 -18.86 21.52
C GLN A 31 -26.80 -19.14 20.47
N ILE A 32 -26.08 -20.26 20.61
CA ILE A 32 -25.10 -20.68 19.60
C ILE A 32 -25.77 -20.85 18.24
N ALA A 33 -26.89 -21.58 18.18
CA ALA A 33 -27.60 -21.81 16.93
C ALA A 33 -28.06 -20.49 16.27
N ALA A 34 -28.58 -19.55 17.07
CA ALA A 34 -28.98 -18.23 16.60
C ALA A 34 -27.79 -17.43 16.03
N LYS A 35 -26.69 -17.30 16.79
CA LYS A 35 -25.48 -16.57 16.36
C LYS A 35 -24.84 -17.18 15.11
N VAL A 36 -24.75 -18.51 15.05
CA VAL A 36 -24.21 -19.21 13.87
C VAL A 36 -25.06 -18.92 12.64
N THR A 37 -26.39 -18.91 12.78
CA THR A 37 -27.31 -18.62 11.66
C THR A 37 -27.16 -17.19 11.19
N GLU A 38 -27.15 -16.22 12.12
CA GLU A 38 -26.97 -14.81 11.81
C GLU A 38 -25.66 -14.54 11.07
N VAL A 39 -24.54 -15.05 11.59
CA VAL A 39 -23.23 -14.89 10.97
C VAL A 39 -23.15 -15.59 9.62
N ALA A 40 -23.76 -16.77 9.49
CA ALA A 40 -23.78 -17.49 8.23
C ALA A 40 -24.55 -16.72 7.14
N THR A 41 -25.68 -16.10 7.48
CA THR A 41 -26.42 -15.23 6.57
C THR A 41 -25.63 -13.96 6.24
N MET A 42 -25.02 -13.31 7.24
CA MET A 42 -24.21 -12.11 7.05
C MET A 42 -23.06 -12.32 6.06
N LEU A 43 -22.41 -13.49 6.11
CA LEU A 43 -21.27 -13.83 5.27
C LEU A 43 -21.66 -14.70 4.05
N GLN A 44 -22.96 -14.93 3.83
CA GLN A 44 -23.52 -15.75 2.74
C GLN A 44 -22.90 -17.16 2.65
N ILE A 45 -22.71 -17.80 3.80
CA ILE A 45 -22.18 -19.18 3.94
C ILE A 45 -23.24 -20.15 4.47
N ASP A 46 -24.52 -19.77 4.45
CA ASP A 46 -25.66 -20.55 4.94
C ASP A 46 -25.75 -21.94 4.27
N LYS A 47 -25.57 -22.01 2.95
CA LYS A 47 -25.58 -23.27 2.18
C LYS A 47 -24.35 -24.15 2.42
N LEU A 48 -23.35 -23.66 3.15
CA LEU A 48 -22.07 -24.32 3.35
C LEU A 48 -21.91 -24.91 4.76
N LEU A 49 -22.89 -24.70 5.64
CA LEU A 49 -22.81 -25.03 7.07
C LEU A 49 -22.42 -26.50 7.36
N ASP A 50 -22.84 -27.44 6.52
CA ASP A 50 -22.59 -28.86 6.73
C ASP A 50 -21.37 -29.40 5.95
N ARG A 51 -20.72 -28.55 5.15
CA ARG A 51 -19.47 -28.89 4.45
C ARG A 51 -18.26 -28.84 5.37
N ARG A 52 -17.18 -29.53 4.98
CA ARG A 52 -15.87 -29.44 5.66
C ARG A 52 -14.93 -28.50 4.89
N PRO A 53 -13.89 -27.92 5.53
CA PRO A 53 -12.98 -26.95 4.90
C PRO A 53 -12.33 -27.40 3.57
N LYS A 54 -12.11 -28.71 3.40
CA LYS A 54 -11.56 -29.30 2.17
C LYS A 54 -12.51 -29.22 0.97
N ASP A 55 -13.81 -29.08 1.21
CA ASP A 55 -14.87 -29.04 0.19
C ASP A 55 -15.28 -27.60 -0.18
N LEU A 56 -14.48 -26.62 0.23
CA LEU A 56 -14.71 -25.18 0.06
C LEU A 56 -13.68 -24.57 -0.90
N SER A 57 -14.06 -23.49 -1.59
CA SER A 57 -13.11 -22.63 -2.30
C SER A 57 -12.25 -21.81 -1.33
N GLY A 58 -11.22 -21.12 -1.84
CA GLY A 58 -10.39 -20.21 -1.02
C GLY A 58 -11.21 -19.12 -0.33
N GLY A 59 -12.05 -18.41 -1.10
CA GLY A 59 -12.92 -17.36 -0.56
C GLY A 59 -13.96 -17.86 0.42
N GLN A 60 -14.51 -19.06 0.20
CA GLN A 60 -15.41 -19.71 1.15
C GLN A 60 -14.70 -20.05 2.45
N ARG A 61 -13.49 -20.62 2.41
CA ARG A 61 -12.68 -20.84 3.62
C ARG A 61 -12.40 -19.53 4.35
N GLN A 62 -12.09 -18.46 3.61
CA GLN A 62 -11.86 -17.15 4.19
C GLN A 62 -13.10 -16.61 4.91
N ARG A 63 -14.27 -16.65 4.27
CA ARG A 63 -15.54 -16.26 4.90
C ARG A 63 -15.84 -17.07 6.15
N VAL A 64 -15.55 -18.36 6.15
CA VAL A 64 -15.68 -19.20 7.36
C VAL A 64 -14.71 -18.75 8.46
N ALA A 65 -13.44 -18.46 8.12
CA ALA A 65 -12.46 -17.98 9.09
C ALA A 65 -12.86 -16.62 9.70
N ILE A 66 -13.37 -15.71 8.88
CA ILE A 66 -13.96 -14.44 9.34
C ILE A 66 -15.15 -14.72 10.25
N GLY A 67 -16.08 -15.59 9.85
CA GLY A 67 -17.24 -15.95 10.64
C GLY A 67 -16.89 -16.48 12.02
N ARG A 68 -15.81 -17.27 12.15
CA ARG A 68 -15.32 -17.76 13.44
C ARG A 68 -14.89 -16.64 14.38
N ALA A 69 -14.35 -15.55 13.83
CA ALA A 69 -14.01 -14.38 14.62
C ALA A 69 -15.25 -13.55 14.96
N VAL A 70 -16.16 -13.35 14.00
CA VAL A 70 -17.37 -12.51 14.13
C VAL A 70 -18.36 -13.09 15.14
N VAL A 71 -18.57 -14.41 15.13
CA VAL A 71 -19.55 -15.09 16.01
C VAL A 71 -19.25 -14.92 17.51
N ARG A 72 -18.02 -14.53 17.86
CA ARG A 72 -17.62 -14.23 19.24
C ARG A 72 -17.90 -12.78 19.67
N GLU A 73 -18.32 -11.91 18.76
CA GLU A 73 -18.57 -10.48 19.00
C GLU A 73 -17.43 -9.77 19.77
N PRO A 74 -16.16 -9.90 19.33
CA PRO A 74 -15.05 -9.29 20.04
C PRO A 74 -15.08 -7.76 19.93
N ARG A 75 -14.60 -7.06 20.95
CA ARG A 75 -14.42 -5.59 20.89
C ARG A 75 -13.38 -5.16 19.84
N VAL A 76 -12.39 -6.02 19.57
CA VAL A 76 -11.31 -5.78 18.61
C VAL A 76 -11.15 -7.00 17.71
N PHE A 77 -11.14 -6.77 16.40
CA PHE A 77 -10.75 -7.76 15.40
C PHE A 77 -9.29 -7.59 15.04
N LEU A 78 -8.59 -8.71 14.93
CA LEU A 78 -7.21 -8.77 14.45
C LEU A 78 -7.21 -9.62 13.18
N PHE A 79 -6.79 -9.04 12.07
CA PHE A 79 -6.64 -9.70 10.78
C PHE A 79 -5.17 -9.72 10.41
N ASP A 80 -4.64 -10.92 10.17
CA ASP A 80 -3.25 -11.14 9.83
C ASP A 80 -3.14 -11.68 8.40
N GLU A 81 -2.79 -10.80 7.46
CA GLU A 81 -2.72 -11.06 6.01
C GLU A 81 -3.89 -11.91 5.46
N PRO A 82 -5.15 -11.52 5.72
CA PRO A 82 -6.29 -12.40 5.49
C PRO A 82 -6.57 -12.72 4.01
N LEU A 83 -5.99 -11.98 3.07
CA LEU A 83 -6.24 -12.13 1.63
C LEU A 83 -5.02 -12.64 0.84
N SER A 84 -3.91 -12.95 1.50
CA SER A 84 -2.65 -13.31 0.83
C SER A 84 -2.74 -14.62 0.02
N ASN A 85 -3.63 -15.52 0.42
CA ASN A 85 -3.81 -16.85 -0.18
C ASN A 85 -4.91 -16.89 -1.26
N LEU A 86 -5.43 -15.74 -1.66
CA LEU A 86 -6.48 -15.61 -2.67
C LEU A 86 -5.91 -15.09 -3.98
N ASP A 87 -6.51 -15.51 -5.10
CA ASP A 87 -6.25 -14.95 -6.42
C ASP A 87 -6.67 -13.46 -6.50
N ALA A 88 -6.23 -12.77 -7.56
CA ALA A 88 -6.38 -11.33 -7.69
C ALA A 88 -7.86 -10.88 -7.80
N GLU A 89 -8.69 -11.61 -8.54
CA GLU A 89 -10.11 -11.30 -8.72
C GLU A 89 -10.84 -11.41 -7.38
N LEU A 90 -10.65 -12.54 -6.70
CA LEU A 90 -11.28 -12.80 -5.41
C LEU A 90 -10.77 -11.86 -4.31
N ARG A 91 -9.52 -11.40 -4.39
CA ARG A 91 -8.97 -10.40 -3.47
C ARG A 91 -9.73 -9.07 -3.57
N VAL A 92 -10.08 -8.63 -4.76
CA VAL A 92 -10.85 -7.39 -4.97
C VAL A 92 -12.24 -7.50 -4.33
N ASP A 93 -12.94 -8.61 -4.59
CA ASP A 93 -14.27 -8.85 -4.03
C ASP A 93 -14.23 -8.92 -2.50
N MET A 94 -13.33 -9.74 -1.95
CA MET A 94 -13.20 -9.91 -0.50
C MET A 94 -12.78 -8.61 0.21
N ARG A 95 -12.01 -7.74 -0.45
CA ARG A 95 -11.66 -6.42 0.08
C ARG A 95 -12.90 -5.56 0.31
N GLY A 96 -13.79 -5.49 -0.68
CA GLY A 96 -15.06 -4.79 -0.57
C GLY A 96 -15.94 -5.36 0.53
N GLU A 97 -15.97 -6.68 0.67
CA GLU A 97 -16.73 -7.37 1.72
C GLU A 97 -16.20 -7.06 3.12
N ILE A 98 -14.88 -7.07 3.33
CA ILE A 98 -14.31 -6.75 4.65
C ILE A 98 -14.56 -5.27 4.99
N ALA A 99 -14.45 -4.36 4.03
CA ALA A 99 -14.78 -2.95 4.24
C ALA A 99 -16.27 -2.77 4.62
N ALA A 100 -17.18 -3.46 3.94
CA ALA A 100 -18.60 -3.45 4.26
C ALA A 100 -18.88 -4.08 5.64
N LEU A 101 -18.18 -5.16 5.99
CA LEU A 101 -18.27 -5.80 7.29
C LEU A 101 -17.81 -4.86 8.40
N HIS A 102 -16.70 -4.15 8.23
CA HIS A 102 -16.22 -3.15 9.19
C HIS A 102 -17.28 -2.08 9.45
N LYS A 103 -17.87 -1.53 8.38
CA LYS A 103 -18.92 -0.52 8.48
C LYS A 103 -20.18 -1.05 9.18
N ARG A 104 -20.53 -2.32 8.98
CA ARG A 104 -21.69 -2.96 9.61
C ARG A 104 -21.49 -3.26 11.08
N LEU A 105 -20.29 -3.73 11.46
CA LEU A 105 -19.98 -4.12 12.84
C LEU A 105 -19.65 -2.91 13.71
N GLY A 106 -18.90 -1.93 13.19
CA GLY A 106 -18.47 -0.74 13.94
C GLY A 106 -17.42 -1.00 15.03
N ASN A 107 -16.93 -2.23 15.16
CA ASN A 107 -15.86 -2.60 16.09
C ASN A 107 -14.49 -2.18 15.56
N THR A 108 -13.51 -1.99 16.45
CA THR A 108 -12.13 -1.73 16.06
C THR A 108 -11.54 -2.91 15.29
N MET A 109 -10.92 -2.64 14.14
CA MET A 109 -10.21 -3.65 13.35
C MET A 109 -8.74 -3.24 13.18
N ILE A 110 -7.83 -4.16 13.52
CA ILE A 110 -6.41 -4.06 13.19
C ILE A 110 -6.16 -5.05 12.05
N TYR A 111 -5.67 -4.54 10.93
CA TYR A 111 -5.48 -5.28 9.70
C TYR A 111 -4.02 -5.19 9.27
N VAL A 112 -3.36 -6.33 9.12
CA VAL A 112 -1.97 -6.46 8.69
C VAL A 112 -1.95 -6.95 7.24
N THR A 113 -1.16 -6.29 6.40
CA THR A 113 -1.01 -6.64 4.98
C THR A 113 0.30 -6.13 4.41
N HIS A 114 0.79 -6.80 3.37
CA HIS A 114 1.86 -6.33 2.50
C HIS A 114 1.32 -5.70 1.19
N ASP A 115 0.01 -5.78 0.94
CA ASP A 115 -0.63 -5.22 -0.25
C ASP A 115 -0.99 -3.75 -0.02
N GLN A 116 -0.35 -2.87 -0.80
CA GLN A 116 -0.54 -1.43 -0.69
C GLN A 116 -1.97 -1.01 -1.04
N VAL A 117 -2.64 -1.69 -1.96
CA VAL A 117 -4.01 -1.36 -2.35
C VAL A 117 -4.98 -1.70 -1.23
N GLU A 118 -4.77 -2.80 -0.51
CA GLU A 118 -5.52 -3.12 0.71
C GLU A 118 -5.38 -2.01 1.75
N ALA A 119 -4.14 -1.63 2.08
CA ALA A 119 -3.87 -0.60 3.07
C ALA A 119 -4.49 0.76 2.67
N MET A 120 -4.35 1.16 1.40
CA MET A 120 -4.82 2.46 0.91
C MET A 120 -6.34 2.57 0.78
N THR A 121 -7.06 1.47 0.59
CA THR A 121 -8.52 1.49 0.34
C THR A 121 -9.36 1.07 1.53
N MET A 122 -8.81 0.32 2.49
CA MET A 122 -9.57 -0.18 3.64
C MET A 122 -9.31 0.58 4.93
N ALA A 123 -8.15 1.22 5.08
CA ALA A 123 -7.72 1.77 6.36
C ALA A 123 -8.22 3.20 6.58
N ASP A 124 -8.76 3.47 7.77
CA ASP A 124 -8.93 4.85 8.24
C ASP A 124 -7.57 5.48 8.57
N LYS A 125 -6.63 4.68 9.10
CA LYS A 125 -5.25 5.05 9.43
C LYS A 125 -4.30 3.89 9.14
N ILE A 126 -3.11 4.20 8.67
CA ILE A 126 -2.03 3.26 8.38
C ILE A 126 -0.90 3.49 9.37
N ALA A 127 -0.37 2.41 9.94
CA ALA A 127 0.89 2.37 10.67
C ALA A 127 1.94 1.67 9.80
N VAL A 128 3.01 2.37 9.41
CA VAL A 128 4.13 1.79 8.68
C VAL A 128 5.22 1.44 9.67
N LEU A 129 5.65 0.18 9.66
CA LEU A 129 6.71 -0.33 10.52
C LEU A 129 7.92 -0.77 9.70
N ARG A 130 9.11 -0.59 10.26
CA ARG A 130 10.37 -1.13 9.76
C ARG A 130 11.17 -1.67 10.93
N ASP A 131 11.58 -2.94 10.86
CA ASP A 131 12.40 -3.60 11.89
C ASP A 131 11.84 -3.43 13.32
N GLY A 132 10.50 -3.47 13.44
CA GLY A 132 9.79 -3.31 14.72
C GLY A 132 9.61 -1.86 15.19
N VAL A 133 10.08 -0.86 14.44
CA VAL A 133 9.94 0.57 14.73
C VAL A 133 8.79 1.16 13.92
N LEU A 134 7.94 1.98 14.56
CA LEU A 134 6.91 2.74 13.88
C LEU A 134 7.54 3.95 13.17
N GLU A 135 7.55 3.92 11.84
CA GLU A 135 8.13 4.97 11.00
C GLU A 135 7.15 6.14 10.80
N GLN A 136 5.87 5.82 10.55
CA GLN A 136 4.83 6.83 10.36
C GLN A 136 3.44 6.25 10.66
N PHE A 137 2.56 7.10 11.19
CA PHE A 137 1.16 6.80 11.44
C PHE A 137 0.27 7.96 11.01
N GLY A 138 -0.81 7.68 10.26
CA GLY A 138 -1.67 8.73 9.71
C GLY A 138 -2.70 8.20 8.73
N ALA A 139 -3.49 9.10 8.11
CA ALA A 139 -4.43 8.70 7.08
C ALA A 139 -3.68 8.24 5.81
N PRO A 140 -4.26 7.34 4.99
CA PRO A 140 -3.58 6.80 3.81
C PRO A 140 -2.97 7.85 2.88
N LEU A 141 -3.75 8.89 2.55
CA LEU A 141 -3.29 9.98 1.68
C LEU A 141 -2.26 10.89 2.35
N ASP A 142 -2.22 10.98 3.69
CA ASP A 142 -1.18 11.74 4.38
C ASP A 142 0.18 11.02 4.24
N LEU A 143 0.20 9.70 4.36
CA LEU A 143 1.43 8.91 4.15
C LEU A 143 1.90 8.98 2.70
N TYR A 144 0.97 8.91 1.74
CA TYR A 144 1.30 8.98 0.31
C TYR A 144 1.86 10.36 -0.08
N ASN A 145 1.19 11.44 0.34
CA ASN A 145 1.51 12.82 -0.05
C ASN A 145 2.58 13.48 0.83
N ARG A 146 2.75 13.02 2.07
CA ARG A 146 3.67 13.62 3.07
C ARG A 146 4.40 12.52 3.84
N PRO A 147 5.22 11.69 3.15
CA PRO A 147 6.06 10.72 3.83
C PRO A 147 7.11 11.43 4.69
N ARG A 148 7.31 10.96 5.93
CA ARG A 148 8.25 11.55 6.89
C ARG A 148 9.71 11.21 6.59
N ASN A 149 9.95 10.14 5.86
CA ASN A 149 11.29 9.72 5.48
C ASN A 149 11.28 8.94 4.17
N ILE A 150 12.47 8.71 3.62
CA ILE A 150 12.69 8.04 2.34
C ILE A 150 12.13 6.60 2.33
N PHE A 151 12.13 5.91 3.48
CA PHE A 151 11.57 4.57 3.57
C PHE A 151 10.06 4.58 3.38
N VAL A 152 9.32 5.43 4.12
CA VAL A 152 7.86 5.54 3.95
C VAL A 152 7.52 5.99 2.53
N ALA A 153 8.29 6.92 1.96
CA ALA A 153 8.13 7.40 0.59
C ALA A 153 8.29 6.28 -0.45
N GLY A 154 9.26 5.39 -0.24
CA GLY A 154 9.55 4.25 -1.12
C GLY A 154 8.61 3.07 -0.90
N PHE A 155 8.05 2.94 0.30
CA PHE A 155 7.17 1.83 0.70
C PHE A 155 5.71 2.05 0.31
N ILE A 156 5.17 3.25 0.55
CA ILE A 156 3.78 3.58 0.23
C ILE A 156 3.69 4.05 -1.22
N GLY A 157 2.88 3.36 -2.03
CA GLY A 157 2.68 3.64 -3.46
C GLY A 157 3.34 2.60 -4.36
N SER A 158 2.64 2.22 -5.43
CA SER A 158 3.12 1.25 -6.42
C SER A 158 2.91 1.81 -7.83
N PRO A 159 3.96 1.92 -8.67
CA PRO A 159 5.36 1.57 -8.37
C PRO A 159 6.02 2.51 -7.33
N LYS A 160 7.19 2.09 -6.82
CA LYS A 160 7.94 2.84 -5.81
C LYS A 160 8.32 4.25 -6.31
N MET A 161 8.48 5.19 -5.37
CA MET A 161 9.01 6.52 -5.67
C MET A 161 10.42 6.43 -6.27
N ASN A 162 10.71 7.28 -7.25
CA ASN A 162 12.06 7.46 -7.79
C ASN A 162 12.88 8.31 -6.82
N PHE A 163 14.14 7.94 -6.61
CA PHE A 163 15.06 8.66 -5.74
C PHE A 163 16.31 9.03 -6.52
N ILE A 164 16.61 10.32 -6.58
CA ILE A 164 17.75 10.86 -7.33
C ILE A 164 18.57 11.75 -6.40
N THR A 165 19.87 11.48 -6.30
CA THR A 165 20.81 12.17 -5.41
C THR A 165 21.41 13.40 -6.07
N GLY A 166 21.76 14.39 -5.25
CA GLY A 166 22.41 15.61 -5.71
C GLY A 166 22.65 16.61 -4.58
N ARG A 167 23.00 17.83 -4.94
CA ARG A 167 23.28 18.91 -3.99
C ARG A 167 22.49 20.17 -4.32
N VAL A 168 22.03 20.85 -3.29
CA VAL A 168 21.39 22.16 -3.46
C VAL A 168 22.43 23.17 -3.93
N ALA A 169 22.20 23.74 -5.11
CA ALA A 169 23.06 24.74 -5.74
C ALA A 169 22.46 26.15 -5.58
N GLY A 170 23.33 27.15 -5.61
CA GLY A 170 22.94 28.57 -5.53
C GLY A 170 22.58 29.03 -4.11
N ALA A 171 22.75 30.33 -3.86
CA ALA A 171 22.43 30.93 -2.57
C ALA A 171 20.91 31.03 -2.33
N ASP A 172 20.11 30.97 -3.39
CA ASP A 172 18.65 31.05 -3.33
C ASP A 172 17.95 29.71 -3.09
N ARG A 173 18.72 28.60 -2.97
CA ARG A 173 18.29 27.22 -2.68
C ARG A 173 17.19 26.68 -3.62
N ARG A 174 17.12 27.23 -4.84
CA ARG A 174 16.09 26.91 -5.85
C ARG A 174 16.55 25.97 -6.94
N VAL A 175 17.80 25.51 -6.88
CA VAL A 175 18.32 24.57 -7.86
C VAL A 175 18.97 23.41 -7.14
N MET A 176 18.77 22.22 -7.65
CA MET A 176 19.52 21.02 -7.31
C MET A 176 20.41 20.67 -8.49
N GLU A 177 21.69 20.44 -8.23
CA GLU A 177 22.60 19.83 -9.19
C GLU A 177 22.66 18.33 -8.88
N LEU A 178 22.24 17.51 -9.85
CA LEU A 178 22.27 16.06 -9.74
C LEU A 178 23.71 15.56 -9.82
N GLU A 179 23.97 14.36 -9.28
CA GLU A 179 25.28 13.71 -9.42
C GLU A 179 25.65 13.42 -10.88
N THR A 180 24.66 13.36 -11.77
CA THR A 180 24.80 13.20 -13.22
C THR A 180 25.05 14.53 -13.95
N GLY A 181 25.01 15.67 -13.25
CA GLY A 181 25.34 17.00 -13.77
C GLY A 181 24.15 17.82 -14.26
N GLU A 182 22.97 17.22 -14.44
CA GLU A 182 21.75 17.98 -14.74
C GLU A 182 21.31 18.86 -13.56
N ARG A 183 20.57 19.93 -13.87
CA ARG A 183 20.05 20.87 -12.88
C ARG A 183 18.52 20.82 -12.86
N ILE A 184 17.95 20.71 -11.68
CA ILE A 184 16.50 20.67 -11.45
C ILE A 184 16.07 21.86 -10.61
N ASP A 185 14.96 22.47 -10.98
CA ASP A 185 14.34 23.52 -10.18
C ASP A 185 13.70 22.94 -8.91
N LEU A 186 14.09 23.49 -7.76
CA LEU A 186 13.52 23.22 -6.46
C LEU A 186 12.55 24.33 -6.04
N PRO A 187 11.48 24.00 -5.30
CA PRO A 187 10.63 25.01 -4.70
C PRO A 187 11.42 25.83 -3.66
N GLY A 188 11.32 27.16 -3.74
CA GLY A 188 11.97 28.07 -2.80
C GLY A 188 11.33 28.16 -1.40
N THR A 189 10.20 27.48 -1.18
CA THR A 189 9.43 27.45 0.08
C THR A 189 8.81 26.07 0.30
N GLY A 190 8.53 25.71 1.56
CA GLY A 190 7.88 24.44 1.91
C GLY A 190 8.85 23.29 2.15
N PHE A 191 10.15 23.56 2.00
CA PHE A 191 11.24 22.66 2.32
C PHE A 191 12.37 23.45 3.00
N ALA A 192 13.03 22.81 3.97
CA ALA A 192 14.06 23.38 4.81
C ALA A 192 15.49 23.11 4.27
N GLN A 193 15.64 23.00 2.95
CA GLN A 193 16.94 22.74 2.32
C GLN A 193 17.87 23.96 2.39
N ARG A 194 19.18 23.70 2.52
CA ARG A 194 20.24 24.70 2.63
C ARG A 194 21.19 24.66 1.43
N PRO A 195 21.79 25.78 1.02
CA PRO A 195 22.83 25.78 -0.02
C PRO A 195 23.98 24.80 0.30
N GLY A 196 24.37 23.99 -0.69
CA GLY A 196 25.43 22.98 -0.58
C GLY A 196 25.03 21.66 0.09
N GLU A 197 23.83 21.58 0.65
CA GLU A 197 23.31 20.38 1.32
C GLU A 197 23.13 19.22 0.33
N ALA A 198 23.54 18.02 0.73
CA ALA A 198 23.28 16.80 -0.01
C ALA A 198 21.83 16.37 0.23
N VAL A 199 21.06 16.26 -0.85
CA VAL A 199 19.63 15.97 -0.79
C VAL A 199 19.26 14.88 -1.77
N THR A 200 18.24 14.11 -1.41
CA THR A 200 17.64 13.09 -2.26
C THR A 200 16.28 13.60 -2.73
N LEU A 201 16.15 13.74 -4.04
CA LEU A 201 14.92 14.09 -4.72
C LEU A 201 14.02 12.86 -4.85
N GLY A 202 12.81 12.95 -4.31
CA GLY A 202 11.76 11.96 -4.47
C GLY A 202 10.72 12.41 -5.48
N ILE A 203 10.46 11.60 -6.51
CA ILE A 203 9.41 11.87 -7.51
C ILE A 203 8.63 10.58 -7.74
N ARG A 204 7.30 10.61 -7.62
CA ARG A 204 6.48 9.44 -7.95
C ARG A 204 6.57 9.16 -9.45
N PRO A 205 6.44 7.89 -9.89
CA PRO A 205 6.37 7.58 -11.31
C PRO A 205 5.29 8.38 -12.07
N ASN A 206 4.15 8.64 -11.42
CA ASN A 206 3.01 9.38 -11.97
C ASN A 206 3.26 10.91 -12.03
N ASP A 207 4.28 11.38 -11.32
CA ASP A 207 4.67 12.79 -11.23
C ASP A 207 5.93 13.09 -12.05
N LEU A 208 6.39 12.12 -12.85
CA LEU A 208 7.34 12.33 -13.95
C LEU A 208 6.57 12.47 -15.27
N ARG A 209 7.09 13.30 -16.17
CA ARG A 209 6.55 13.48 -17.52
C ARG A 209 7.67 13.53 -18.55
N PRO A 210 7.43 13.10 -19.80
CA PRO A 210 8.36 13.37 -20.90
C PRO A 210 8.63 14.87 -21.07
N ALA A 211 9.87 15.23 -21.37
CA ALA A 211 10.33 16.63 -21.43
C ALA A 211 11.32 16.90 -22.57
N GLY A 212 11.71 18.18 -22.71
CA GLY A 212 12.68 18.67 -23.70
C GLY A 212 14.04 19.00 -23.08
N ALA A 213 14.76 19.97 -23.65
CA ALA A 213 16.11 20.34 -23.18
C ALA A 213 16.12 20.85 -21.72
N GLY A 214 17.13 20.44 -20.95
CA GLY A 214 17.30 20.79 -19.52
C GLY A 214 16.66 19.80 -18.54
N ALA A 215 16.05 18.73 -19.06
CA ALA A 215 15.42 17.67 -18.28
C ALA A 215 16.38 16.51 -17.93
N ILE A 216 15.96 15.65 -17.00
CA ILE A 216 16.71 14.48 -16.56
C ILE A 216 16.73 13.46 -17.69
N THR A 217 17.91 12.98 -18.06
CA THR A 217 18.04 12.00 -19.14
C THR A 217 18.05 10.58 -18.59
N MET A 218 17.17 9.70 -19.10
CA MET A 218 17.16 8.29 -18.72
C MET A 218 17.29 7.36 -19.94
N ALA A 219 18.12 6.34 -19.82
CA ALA A 219 18.23 5.24 -20.77
C ALA A 219 17.18 4.17 -20.47
N VAL A 220 16.30 3.90 -21.43
CA VAL A 220 15.17 2.97 -21.28
C VAL A 220 15.68 1.53 -21.32
N ARG A 221 15.35 0.75 -20.28
CA ARG A 221 15.68 -0.67 -20.16
C ARG A 221 14.52 -1.58 -20.52
N SER A 222 13.32 -1.24 -20.08
CA SER A 222 12.11 -2.00 -20.38
C SER A 222 10.87 -1.12 -20.39
N VAL A 223 9.82 -1.60 -21.06
CA VAL A 223 8.52 -0.94 -21.11
C VAL A 223 7.45 -1.99 -20.88
N GLU A 224 6.56 -1.74 -19.92
CA GLU A 224 5.36 -2.54 -19.69
C GLU A 224 4.15 -1.78 -20.24
N GLN A 225 3.35 -2.44 -21.08
CA GLN A 225 2.12 -1.88 -21.62
C GLN A 225 0.93 -2.68 -21.10
N LEU A 226 0.09 -2.04 -20.28
CA LEU A 226 -1.09 -2.64 -19.65
C LEU A 226 -2.40 -2.20 -20.33
N GLY A 227 -2.30 -1.60 -21.52
CA GLY A 227 -3.44 -1.09 -22.29
C GLY A 227 -3.83 0.32 -21.87
N GLY A 228 -4.38 0.49 -20.67
CA GLY A 228 -4.82 1.80 -20.14
C GLY A 228 -3.69 2.65 -19.56
N GLU A 229 -2.54 2.05 -19.31
CA GLU A 229 -1.34 2.66 -18.75
C GLU A 229 -0.08 1.97 -19.27
N SER A 230 1.05 2.67 -19.18
CA SER A 230 2.36 2.12 -19.49
C SER A 230 3.39 2.56 -18.46
N TYR A 231 4.30 1.64 -18.14
CA TYR A 231 5.43 1.89 -17.24
C TYR A 231 6.72 1.81 -18.04
N VAL A 232 7.52 2.85 -18.00
CA VAL A 232 8.83 2.93 -18.64
C VAL A 232 9.89 2.85 -17.55
N TYR A 233 10.66 1.77 -17.57
CA TYR A 233 11.75 1.55 -16.63
C TYR A 233 13.07 1.83 -17.32
N GLY A 234 13.92 2.59 -16.65
CA GLY A 234 15.24 2.90 -17.14
C GLY A 234 16.16 3.32 -16.02
N GLN A 235 17.23 4.00 -16.39
CA GLN A 235 18.20 4.50 -15.44
C GLN A 235 18.89 5.76 -15.94
N LEU A 236 19.44 6.53 -15.00
CA LEU A 236 20.30 7.67 -15.29
C LEU A 236 21.71 7.20 -15.68
N GLU A 237 22.58 8.15 -16.06
CA GLU A 237 23.98 7.88 -16.42
C GLU A 237 24.76 7.19 -15.29
N ASN A 238 24.46 7.52 -14.03
CA ASN A 238 25.07 6.90 -12.84
C ASN A 238 24.40 5.59 -12.38
N ASP A 239 23.66 4.90 -13.26
CA ASP A 239 22.90 3.68 -12.99
C ASP A 239 21.75 3.82 -11.97
N THR A 240 21.37 5.04 -11.56
CA THR A 240 20.20 5.25 -10.70
C THR A 240 18.91 4.84 -11.42
N PRO A 241 18.12 3.87 -10.88
CA PRO A 241 16.90 3.42 -11.54
C PRO A 241 15.80 4.47 -11.49
N VAL A 242 15.12 4.66 -12.62
CA VAL A 242 14.00 5.60 -12.77
C VAL A 242 12.84 4.91 -13.46
N THR A 243 11.64 5.12 -12.94
CA THR A 243 10.37 4.62 -13.46
C THR A 243 9.47 5.79 -13.78
N LEU A 244 9.02 5.87 -15.02
CA LEU A 244 7.99 6.79 -15.48
C LEU A 244 6.67 6.00 -15.63
N HIS A 245 5.58 6.51 -15.07
CA HIS A 245 4.24 6.03 -15.37
C HIS A 245 3.58 7.00 -16.34
N ASN A 246 3.12 6.48 -17.47
CA ASN A 246 2.44 7.25 -18.50
C ASN A 246 0.98 6.75 -18.63
N PRO A 247 -0.02 7.63 -18.47
CA PRO A 247 -1.39 7.30 -18.80
C PRO A 247 -1.51 6.89 -20.27
N GLY A 248 -2.15 5.75 -20.54
CA GLY A 248 -2.29 5.18 -21.86
C GLY A 248 -1.05 4.46 -22.39
N GLN A 249 -1.05 4.22 -23.70
CA GLN A 249 0.00 3.51 -24.42
C GLN A 249 1.17 4.44 -24.76
N THR A 250 2.35 3.85 -24.99
CA THR A 250 3.56 4.58 -25.37
C THR A 250 4.23 3.95 -26.58
N SER A 251 4.90 4.78 -27.37
CA SER A 251 5.76 4.34 -28.49
C SER A 251 7.24 4.18 -28.10
N VAL A 252 7.60 4.57 -26.87
CA VAL A 252 8.97 4.48 -26.33
C VAL A 252 9.43 3.02 -26.35
N ARG A 253 10.68 2.78 -26.73
CA ARG A 253 11.25 1.43 -26.84
C ARG A 253 12.47 1.24 -25.94
N PRO A 254 12.72 -0.01 -25.48
CA PRO A 254 14.00 -0.36 -24.86
C PRO A 254 15.19 0.04 -25.72
N GLY A 255 16.23 0.59 -25.10
CA GLY A 255 17.43 1.11 -25.76
C GLY A 255 17.35 2.58 -26.18
N GLU A 256 16.17 3.19 -26.16
CA GLU A 256 16.03 4.63 -26.37
C GLU A 256 16.53 5.42 -25.15
N VAL A 257 16.96 6.66 -25.40
CA VAL A 257 17.26 7.63 -24.36
C VAL A 257 16.18 8.70 -24.41
N ILE A 258 15.48 8.90 -23.29
CA ILE A 258 14.39 9.87 -23.19
C ILE A 258 14.70 10.89 -22.11
N ALA A 259 14.17 12.10 -22.28
CA ALA A 259 14.24 13.15 -21.29
C ALA A 259 12.93 13.21 -20.49
N VAL A 260 13.05 13.29 -19.16
CA VAL A 260 11.92 13.36 -18.22
C VAL A 260 12.11 14.51 -17.24
N ASP A 261 11.00 15.12 -16.85
CA ASP A 261 10.97 16.22 -15.91
C ASP A 261 9.91 15.94 -14.84
N ALA A 262 10.11 16.53 -13.66
CA ALA A 262 9.16 16.42 -12.58
C ALA A 262 7.98 17.37 -12.81
N VAL A 263 6.78 16.97 -12.40
CA VAL A 263 5.63 17.87 -12.34
C VAL A 263 5.88 18.91 -11.22
N PRO A 264 5.82 20.22 -11.51
CA PRO A 264 6.00 21.25 -10.50
C PRO A 264 5.05 21.06 -9.30
N GLY A 265 5.61 21.13 -8.09
CA GLY A 265 4.86 20.97 -6.83
C GLY A 265 4.63 19.52 -6.38
N GLN A 266 4.97 18.52 -7.19
CA GLN A 266 4.86 17.09 -6.84
C GLN A 266 6.21 16.46 -6.44
N LEU A 267 7.11 17.30 -5.94
CA LEU A 267 8.46 16.92 -5.53
C LEU A 267 8.47 16.59 -4.03
N HIS A 268 9.36 15.69 -3.65
CA HIS A 268 9.74 15.44 -2.27
C HIS A 268 11.24 15.64 -2.12
N LEU A 269 11.67 16.23 -1.01
CA LEU A 269 13.08 16.36 -0.67
C LEU A 269 13.35 15.66 0.65
N PHE A 270 14.43 14.89 0.67
CA PHE A 270 14.94 14.21 1.83
C PHE A 270 16.40 14.59 2.05
N ASP A 271 16.80 14.67 3.30
CA ASP A 271 18.20 14.77 3.67
C ASP A 271 18.90 13.45 3.31
N SER A 272 20.01 13.50 2.56
CA SER A 272 20.66 12.28 2.07
C SER A 272 21.39 11.48 3.15
N GLU A 273 21.70 12.08 4.30
CA GLU A 273 22.41 11.41 5.39
C GLU A 273 21.42 10.70 6.33
N THR A 274 20.37 11.40 6.73
CA THR A 274 19.37 10.93 7.70
C THR A 274 18.17 10.24 7.05
N GLY A 275 17.92 10.50 5.76
CA GLY A 275 16.74 10.06 5.03
C GLY A 275 15.43 10.72 5.48
N GLN A 276 15.48 11.72 6.36
CA GLN A 276 14.29 12.43 6.85
C GLN A 276 13.78 13.41 5.80
N SER A 277 12.46 13.64 5.76
CA SER A 277 11.88 14.62 4.87
C SER A 277 12.29 16.04 5.29
N LEU A 278 12.71 16.82 4.31
CA LEU A 278 12.99 18.25 4.48
C LEU A 278 11.72 19.11 4.39
N ARG A 279 10.54 18.51 4.22
CA ARG A 279 9.29 19.26 4.08
C ARG A 279 9.00 20.05 5.36
N GLU A 280 8.77 21.34 5.23
CA GLU A 280 8.38 22.19 6.35
C GLU A 280 6.94 21.85 6.75
N GLU A 281 6.71 21.57 8.03
CA GLU A 281 5.35 21.42 8.54
C GLU A 281 4.64 22.76 8.39
N THR A 282 3.64 22.83 7.51
CA THR A 282 2.75 23.98 7.46
C THR A 282 1.93 23.91 8.75
N THR A 283 2.27 24.73 9.74
CA THR A 283 1.45 24.90 10.94
C THR A 283 0.03 25.23 10.48
N ARG A 284 -0.88 24.27 10.64
CA ARG A 284 -2.32 24.49 10.45
C ARG A 284 -2.94 24.90 11.77
#